data_AF-A0A096BIL3-F1
#
_entry.id   AF-A0A096BIL3-F1
#
_cell.length_a   1.000
_cell.length_b   1.000
_cell.length_c   1.000
_cell.angle_alpha   90.00
_cell.angle_beta   90.00
_cell.angle_gamma   90.00
#
_symmetry.space_group_name_H-M   'P 1'
#
loop_
_entity.id
_entity.type
_entity.pdbx_description
1 polymer ?
#
loop_
_entity_poly.entity_id
_entity_poly.type
_entity_poly.pdbx_seq_one_letter_code
_entity_poly.pdbx_strand_id
1 'polypeptide(L)'
;MKLNNKLILTCLAVILVLTFIVFKYLNDNKAKKIFNSPISSIQLQKGIDGNLITIKEDNQINSFIKDLKFDKWKLIKNWEYKSLPEIYIFVHQNEKRYDIGFYLINKNVYCSITYKTVNRYYKVPNDVYEKIIKHF
;
A
#
# COMPACT_ATOMS: atom_id res chain seq x y z
N MET A 1 -19.82 -47.14 8.23
CA MET A 1 -19.32 -46.52 6.98
C MET A 1 -17.80 -46.37 7.08
N LYS A 2 -17.02 -47.13 6.29
CA LYS A 2 -15.57 -46.89 6.18
C LYS A 2 -15.39 -45.65 5.29
N LEU A 3 -15.12 -44.51 5.92
CA LEU A 3 -14.85 -43.27 5.20
C LEU A 3 -13.62 -43.54 4.32
N ASN A 4 -13.76 -43.35 3.00
CA ASN A 4 -12.73 -43.73 2.05
C ASN A 4 -11.50 -42.84 2.30
N ASN A 5 -10.37 -43.41 2.72
CA ASN A 5 -9.17 -42.66 3.09
C ASN A 5 -8.70 -41.70 1.97
N LYS A 6 -8.98 -42.01 0.70
CA LYS A 6 -8.75 -41.10 -0.43
C LYS A 6 -9.55 -39.80 -0.33
N LEU A 7 -10.80 -39.86 0.11
CA LEU A 7 -11.69 -38.71 0.27
C LEU A 7 -11.26 -37.81 1.44
N ILE A 8 -10.73 -38.40 2.51
CA ILE A 8 -10.17 -37.64 3.64
C ILE A 8 -8.91 -36.90 3.19
N LEU A 9 -8.02 -37.59 2.47
CA LEU A 9 -6.75 -37.03 2.01
C LEU A 9 -6.96 -35.87 1.04
N THR A 10 -7.90 -36.01 0.09
CA THR A 10 -8.24 -34.93 -0.84
C THR A 10 -8.87 -33.75 -0.12
N CYS A 11 -9.75 -33.98 0.86
CA CYS A 11 -10.38 -32.91 1.63
C CYS A 11 -9.33 -32.13 2.45
N LEU A 12 -8.39 -32.82 3.10
CA LEU A 12 -7.27 -32.18 3.81
C LEU A 12 -6.39 -31.35 2.87
N ALA A 13 -6.05 -31.88 1.69
CA ALA A 13 -5.25 -31.15 0.71
C ALA A 13 -5.97 -29.88 0.23
N VAL A 14 -7.28 -29.95 -0.03
CA VAL A 14 -8.09 -28.78 -0.42
C VAL A 14 -8.12 -27.74 0.69
N ILE A 15 -8.32 -28.15 1.95
CA ILE A 15 -8.27 -27.23 3.10
C ILE A 15 -6.91 -26.54 3.14
N LEU A 16 -5.80 -27.29 3.05
CA LEU A 16 -4.45 -26.74 3.11
C LEU A 16 -4.18 -25.71 2.00
N VAL A 17 -4.62 -25.99 0.78
CA VAL A 17 -4.54 -25.06 -0.36
C VAL A 17 -5.36 -23.79 -0.10
N LEU A 18 -6.59 -23.93 0.39
CA LEU A 18 -7.45 -22.78 0.71
C LEU A 18 -6.85 -21.92 1.83
N THR A 19 -6.33 -22.54 2.90
CA THR A 19 -5.68 -21.82 4.00
C THR A 19 -4.45 -21.07 3.50
N PHE A 20 -3.66 -21.69 2.62
CA PHE A 20 -2.49 -21.04 2.01
C PHE A 20 -2.88 -19.84 1.12
N ILE A 21 -3.93 -19.97 0.30
CA ILE A 21 -4.44 -18.88 -0.54
C ILE A 21 -4.95 -17.73 0.33
N VAL A 22 -5.75 -18.03 1.36
CA VAL A 22 -6.28 -17.04 2.30
C VAL A 22 -5.14 -16.34 3.04
N PHE A 23 -4.17 -17.10 3.54
CA PHE A 23 -2.99 -16.54 4.21
C PHE A 23 -2.20 -15.61 3.27
N LYS A 24 -1.96 -16.03 2.03
CA LYS A 24 -1.28 -15.20 1.02
C LYS A 24 -2.05 -13.92 0.70
N TYR A 25 -3.38 -13.98 0.62
CA TYR A 25 -4.22 -12.82 0.35
C TYR A 25 -4.26 -11.84 1.52
N LEU A 26 -4.32 -12.36 2.75
CA LEU A 26 -4.27 -11.57 3.99
C LEU A 26 -2.91 -10.91 4.20
N ASN A 27 -1.83 -11.56 3.77
CA ASN A 27 -0.46 -11.06 3.93
C ASN A 27 0.06 -10.30 2.70
N ASP A 28 -0.81 -10.00 1.73
CA ASP A 28 -0.42 -9.30 0.52
C ASP A 28 -0.05 -7.84 0.83
N ASN A 29 1.25 -7.53 0.90
CA ASN A 29 1.72 -6.16 1.09
C ASN A 29 1.69 -5.42 -0.26
N LYS A 30 0.55 -4.78 -0.58
CA LYS A 30 0.39 -4.04 -1.84
C LYS A 30 1.41 -2.92 -2.01
N ALA A 31 1.85 -2.28 -0.91
CA ALA A 31 2.87 -1.24 -0.98
C ALA A 31 4.17 -1.79 -1.59
N LYS A 32 4.61 -2.96 -1.13
CA LYS A 32 5.80 -3.65 -1.66
C LYS A 32 5.67 -3.99 -3.14
N LYS A 33 4.49 -4.42 -3.61
CA LYS A 33 4.25 -4.70 -5.04
C LYS A 33 4.36 -3.45 -5.91
N ILE A 34 3.86 -2.32 -5.42
CA ILE A 34 3.94 -1.04 -6.13
C ILE A 34 5.40 -0.61 -6.16
N PHE A 35 6.02 -0.36 -5.01
CA PHE A 35 7.33 0.29 -4.96
C PHE A 35 8.52 -0.59 -5.39
N ASN A 36 8.34 -1.91 -5.55
CA ASN A 36 9.37 -2.78 -6.15
C ASN A 36 9.26 -2.87 -7.69
N SER A 37 8.22 -2.32 -8.30
CA SER A 37 8.07 -2.31 -9.76
C SER A 37 8.65 -1.01 -10.33
N PRO A 38 9.10 -1.00 -11.61
CA PRO A 38 9.57 0.22 -12.26
C PRO A 38 8.52 1.33 -12.23
N ILE A 39 8.94 2.53 -11.79
CA ILE A 39 8.10 3.73 -11.69
C ILE A 39 8.50 4.70 -12.79
N SER A 40 7.52 5.16 -13.57
CA SER A 40 7.75 6.16 -14.61
C SER A 40 7.71 7.59 -14.07
N SER A 41 6.87 7.85 -13.07
CA SER A 41 6.85 9.14 -12.37
C SER A 41 6.12 9.05 -11.03
N ILE A 42 6.43 10.00 -10.17
CA ILE A 42 5.75 10.23 -8.90
C ILE A 42 5.25 11.67 -8.91
N GLN A 43 3.98 11.87 -8.57
CA GLN A 43 3.42 13.20 -8.38
C GLN A 43 3.00 13.38 -6.94
N LEU A 44 3.31 14.54 -6.35
CA LEU A 44 3.01 14.90 -4.97
C LEU A 44 2.04 16.07 -4.97
N GLN A 45 1.06 16.05 -4.07
CA GLN A 45 0.08 17.12 -3.90
C GLN A 45 -0.24 17.29 -2.41
N LYS A 46 -0.25 18.53 -1.91
CA LYS A 46 -0.63 18.83 -0.51
C LYS A 46 -2.09 19.28 -0.46
N GLY A 47 -2.95 18.46 0.14
CA GLY A 47 -4.41 18.65 0.11
C GLY A 47 -4.99 18.47 -1.29
N ILE A 48 -6.31 18.65 -1.43
CA ILE A 48 -7.04 18.49 -2.70
C ILE A 48 -6.68 19.60 -3.69
N ASP A 49 -6.45 20.81 -3.20
CA ASP A 49 -6.23 22.01 -4.02
C ASP A 49 -4.75 22.37 -4.18
N GLY A 50 -3.85 21.50 -3.69
CA GLY A 50 -2.40 21.74 -3.77
C GLY A 50 -1.86 21.70 -5.18
N ASN A 51 -0.77 22.41 -5.42
CA ASN A 51 -0.02 22.31 -6.68
C ASN A 51 0.64 20.92 -6.79
N LEU A 52 0.63 20.38 -8.01
CA LEU A 52 1.28 19.10 -8.31
C LEU A 52 2.78 19.29 -8.54
N ILE A 53 3.58 18.59 -7.74
CA ILE A 53 5.03 18.48 -7.91
C ILE A 53 5.31 17.13 -8.58
N THR A 54 5.99 17.11 -9.72
CA THR A 54 6.25 15.88 -10.48
C THR A 54 7.72 15.51 -10.47
N ILE A 55 8.03 14.28 -10.08
CA ILE A 55 9.35 13.66 -10.08
C ILE A 55 9.40 12.63 -11.22
N LYS A 56 10.34 12.78 -12.15
CA LYS A 56 10.53 11.86 -13.30
C LYS A 56 11.94 11.26 -13.38
N GLU A 57 12.90 11.83 -12.67
CA GLU A 57 14.29 11.39 -12.72
C GLU A 57 14.48 10.13 -11.88
N ASP A 58 15.09 9.08 -12.45
CA ASP A 58 15.20 7.75 -11.81
C ASP A 58 15.92 7.79 -10.46
N ASN A 59 16.97 8.60 -10.31
CA ASN A 59 17.69 8.78 -9.06
C ASN A 59 16.80 9.40 -7.95
N GLN A 60 15.98 10.40 -8.30
CA GLN A 60 15.06 11.07 -7.40
C GLN A 60 13.91 10.14 -7.02
N ILE A 61 13.36 9.39 -7.99
CA ILE A 61 12.36 8.34 -7.76
C ILE A 61 12.91 7.29 -6.77
N ASN A 62 14.11 6.77 -7.03
CA ASN A 62 14.73 5.77 -6.16
C ASN A 62 15.02 6.29 -4.75
N SER A 63 15.46 7.55 -4.63
CA SER A 63 15.65 8.19 -3.33
C SER A 63 14.31 8.32 -2.59
N PHE A 64 13.28 8.80 -3.28
CA PHE A 64 11.95 8.96 -2.71
C PHE A 64 11.37 7.64 -2.22
N ILE A 65 11.47 6.57 -3.02
CA ILE A 65 11.04 5.22 -2.63
C ILE A 65 11.74 4.74 -1.35
N LYS A 66 13.07 4.97 -1.22
CA LYS A 66 13.82 4.60 -0.02
C LYS A 66 13.31 5.35 1.22
N ASP A 67 12.96 6.62 1.05
CA ASP A 67 12.44 7.46 2.13
C ASP A 67 11.07 7.03 2.64
N LEU A 68 10.26 6.36 1.79
CA LEU A 68 8.95 5.83 2.19
C LEU A 68 9.01 4.70 3.21
N LYS A 69 10.14 3.97 3.31
CA LYS A 69 10.31 2.83 4.25
C LYS A 69 9.10 1.89 4.26
N PHE A 70 8.60 1.54 3.06
CA PHE A 70 7.36 0.77 2.87
C PHE A 70 7.41 -0.65 3.45
N ASP A 71 8.61 -1.16 3.74
CA ASP A 71 8.87 -2.38 4.50
C ASP A 71 8.37 -2.31 5.95
N LYS A 72 8.30 -1.10 6.53
CA LYS A 72 7.86 -0.85 7.91
C LYS A 72 6.37 -0.55 8.03
N TRP A 73 5.64 -0.49 6.92
CA TRP A 73 4.22 -0.16 6.91
C TRP A 73 3.41 -1.34 7.46
N LYS A 74 2.52 -1.07 8.42
CA LYS A 74 1.69 -2.10 9.05
C LYS A 74 0.27 -2.02 8.50
N LEU A 75 -0.21 -3.09 7.87
CA LEU A 75 -1.56 -3.15 7.34
C LEU A 75 -2.61 -2.96 8.45
N ILE A 76 -3.60 -2.12 8.19
CA ILE A 76 -4.75 -1.87 9.06
C ILE A 76 -5.96 -2.54 8.44
N LYS A 77 -6.63 -3.40 9.21
CA LYS A 77 -7.83 -4.11 8.77
C LYS A 77 -9.10 -3.26 8.90
N ASN A 78 -9.19 -2.48 9.97
CA ASN A 78 -10.37 -1.67 10.28
C ASN A 78 -10.00 -0.18 10.17
N TRP A 79 -10.56 0.49 9.16
CA TRP A 79 -10.37 1.92 8.96
C TRP A 79 -11.63 2.67 9.38
N GLU A 80 -11.52 3.45 10.45
CA GLU A 80 -12.67 4.11 11.08
C GLU A 80 -12.70 5.63 10.84
N TYR A 81 -11.65 6.17 10.22
CA TYR A 81 -11.49 7.61 10.05
C TYR A 81 -12.07 8.11 8.73
N LYS A 82 -12.96 9.10 8.81
CA LYS A 82 -13.58 9.76 7.65
C LYS A 82 -12.93 11.12 7.39
N SER A 83 -11.61 11.14 7.24
CA SER A 83 -10.84 12.34 6.90
C SER A 83 -10.38 12.28 5.45
N LEU A 84 -10.17 13.43 4.82
CA LEU A 84 -9.43 13.52 3.56
C LEU A 84 -7.92 13.44 3.84
N PRO A 85 -7.12 12.87 2.90
CA PRO A 85 -5.67 12.93 2.97
C PRO A 85 -5.13 14.37 3.04
N GLU A 86 -4.11 14.58 3.86
CA GLU A 86 -3.33 15.82 3.88
C GLU A 86 -2.33 15.89 2.73
N ILE A 87 -1.85 14.73 2.29
CA ILE A 87 -0.91 14.62 1.17
C ILE A 87 -1.36 13.49 0.27
N TYR A 88 -1.36 13.74 -1.03
CA TYR A 88 -1.56 12.75 -2.06
C TYR A 88 -0.25 12.48 -2.79
N ILE A 89 0.00 11.21 -3.05
CA ILE A 89 1.11 10.71 -3.85
C ILE A 89 0.50 9.85 -4.96
N PHE A 90 0.77 10.22 -6.21
CA PHE A 90 0.32 9.49 -7.38
C PHE A 90 1.51 8.80 -8.02
N VAL A 91 1.48 7.47 -7.99
CA VAL A 91 2.56 6.63 -8.52
C VAL A 91 2.13 6.07 -9.87
N HIS A 92 2.87 6.40 -10.91
CA HIS A 92 2.60 5.95 -12.28
C HIS A 92 3.56 4.81 -12.66
N GLN A 93 3.01 3.67 -13.09
CA GLN A 93 3.75 2.45 -13.43
C GLN A 93 3.02 1.70 -14.54
N ASN A 94 3.69 1.42 -15.67
CA ASN A 94 3.13 0.59 -16.75
C ASN A 94 1.66 0.94 -17.08
N GLU A 95 1.40 2.23 -17.37
CA GLU A 95 0.07 2.81 -17.67
C GLU A 95 -0.96 2.75 -16.53
N LYS A 96 -0.58 2.29 -15.34
CA LYS A 96 -1.42 2.28 -14.13
C LYS A 96 -1.04 3.45 -13.24
N ARG A 97 -2.06 4.02 -12.59
CA ARG A 97 -1.93 5.01 -11.54
C ARG A 97 -2.38 4.41 -10.21
N TYR A 98 -1.55 4.57 -9.19
CA TYR A 98 -1.86 4.23 -7.81
C TYR A 98 -1.97 5.52 -6.99
N ASP A 99 -3.10 5.70 -6.32
CA ASP A 99 -3.36 6.88 -5.51
C ASP A 99 -3.05 6.55 -4.06
N ILE A 100 -2.17 7.33 -3.46
CA ILE A 100 -1.68 7.10 -2.10
C ILE A 100 -1.96 8.34 -1.27
N GLY A 101 -2.86 8.23 -0.31
CA GLY A 101 -3.24 9.33 0.58
C GLY A 101 -2.62 9.16 1.96
N PHE A 102 -1.96 10.20 2.47
CA PHE A 102 -1.40 10.24 3.83
C PHE A 102 -2.29 11.08 4.75
N TYR A 103 -2.47 10.61 5.98
CA TYR A 103 -3.32 11.22 7.00
C TYR A 103 -2.53 11.39 8.30
N LEU A 104 -2.63 12.55 8.95
CA LEU A 104 -2.12 12.75 10.30
C LEU A 104 -3.30 12.78 11.29
N ILE A 105 -3.44 11.72 12.08
CA ILE A 105 -4.57 11.54 13.01
C ILE A 105 -4.00 11.30 14.41
N ASN A 106 -4.34 12.16 15.36
CA ASN A 106 -3.87 12.04 16.75
C ASN A 106 -2.35 11.82 16.84
N LYS A 107 -1.56 12.59 16.07
CA LYS A 107 -0.08 12.49 15.97
C LYS A 107 0.45 11.17 15.40
N ASN A 108 -0.41 10.32 14.84
CA ASN A 108 -0.02 9.11 14.13
C ASN A 108 -0.22 9.31 12.63
N VAL A 109 0.71 8.77 11.84
CA VAL A 109 0.63 8.80 10.38
C VAL A 109 -0.01 7.52 9.87
N TYR A 110 -0.97 7.71 8.99
CA TYR A 110 -1.64 6.65 8.26
C TYR A 110 -1.55 6.89 6.77
N CYS A 111 -1.70 5.82 6.00
CA CYS A 111 -1.68 5.86 4.55
C CYS A 111 -2.78 4.97 3.97
N SER A 112 -3.48 5.44 2.93
CA SER A 112 -4.37 4.64 2.10
C SER A 112 -3.74 4.45 0.73
N ILE A 113 -3.69 3.22 0.23
CA ILE A 113 -3.37 2.91 -1.16
C ILE A 113 -4.67 2.52 -1.87
N THR A 114 -5.03 3.31 -2.88
CA THR A 114 -6.21 3.12 -3.72
C THR A 114 -5.77 2.70 -5.12
N TYR A 115 -6.33 1.58 -5.58
CA TYR A 115 -6.21 1.15 -6.97
C TYR A 115 -7.55 0.64 -7.44
N LYS A 116 -8.10 1.26 -8.50
CA LYS A 116 -9.49 1.07 -8.92
C LYS A 116 -10.42 1.30 -7.72
N THR A 117 -11.23 0.29 -7.35
CA THR A 117 -12.19 0.37 -6.25
C THR A 117 -11.67 -0.19 -4.92
N VAL A 118 -10.41 -0.64 -4.86
CA VAL A 118 -9.88 -1.32 -3.67
C VAL A 118 -8.95 -0.39 -2.88
N ASN A 119 -9.38 -0.05 -1.67
CA ASN A 119 -8.58 0.70 -0.70
C ASN A 119 -7.89 -0.27 0.28
N ARG A 120 -6.61 -0.01 0.58
CA ARG A 120 -5.89 -0.65 1.69
C ARG A 120 -5.24 0.40 2.57
N TYR A 121 -5.35 0.22 3.87
CA TYR A 121 -4.89 1.19 4.86
C TYR A 121 -3.69 0.66 5.61
N TYR A 122 -2.75 1.55 5.96
CA TYR A 122 -1.52 1.21 6.65
C TYR A 122 -1.23 2.23 7.75
N LYS A 123 -0.67 1.78 8.86
CA LYS A 123 0.05 2.63 9.81
C LYS A 123 1.47 2.80 9.30
N VAL A 124 1.93 4.04 9.23
CA VAL A 124 3.23 4.41 8.67
C VAL A 124 4.09 5.04 9.77
N PRO A 125 5.43 4.85 9.75
CA PRO A 125 6.31 5.58 10.63
C PRO A 125 6.19 7.11 10.45
N ASN A 126 6.21 7.86 11.55
CA ASN A 126 6.02 9.31 11.50
C ASN A 126 7.13 10.03 10.72
N ASP A 127 8.36 9.53 10.77
CA ASP A 127 9.52 10.08 10.06
C ASP A 127 9.39 10.01 8.53
N VAL A 128 8.57 9.08 8.00
CA VAL A 128 8.24 9.03 6.58
C VAL A 128 7.44 10.27 6.18
N TYR A 129 6.46 10.67 7.00
CA TYR A 129 5.64 11.86 6.73
C TYR A 129 6.46 13.14 6.76
N GLU A 130 7.36 13.27 7.74
CA GLU A 130 8.28 14.40 7.83
C GLU A 130 9.18 14.54 6.60
N LYS A 131 9.60 13.41 6.01
CA LYS A 131 10.37 13.41 4.76
C LYS A 131 9.53 13.84 3.57
N ILE A 132 8.29 13.34 3.44
CA ILE A 132 7.39 13.70 2.36
C ILE A 132 7.05 15.19 2.40
N ILE A 133 6.78 15.75 3.58
CA ILE A 133 6.44 17.17 3.73
C ILE A 133 7.53 18.10 3.23
N LYS A 134 8.82 17.73 3.35
CA LYS A 134 9.95 18.57 2.92
C LYS A 134 10.02 18.83 1.42
N HIS A 135 9.19 18.15 0.63
CA HIS A 135 9.06 18.41 -0.80
C HIS A 135 8.13 19.59 -1.13
N PHE A 136 7.44 20.17 -0.15
CA PHE A 136 6.54 21.33 -0.29
C PHE A 136 7.06 22.53 0.51
#